data_AF-A0A2Z5GBW6-F1
#
_entry.id   AF-A0A2Z5GBW6-F1
#
_cell.length_a   1.000
_cell.length_b   1.000
_cell.length_c   1.000
_cell.angle_alpha   90.00
_cell.angle_beta   90.00
_cell.angle_gamma   90.00
#
_symmetry.space_group_name_H-M   'P 1'
#
loop_
_entity.id
_entity.type
_entity.pdbx_description
1 polymer ?
#
loop_
_entity_poly.entity_id
_entity_poly.type
_entity_poly.pdbx_seq_one_letter_code
_entity_poly.pdbx_strand_id
1 'polypeptide(L)'
;MTVPQQQAAMKLMGTVLSPMGLEKVNEIRQADDDFKANGSKRGPGGGGPRPQGPPPGGQGGPPPQFAGRGPGGAGGPGGAGGGPPGGDMFGSDLYYISFLGTPSATQPWMLQFGGHHLALNITIAGSQGVLTPTLTGAQPALFKLNGKTIRPVGRESDKALALLQALDESQRKQAVLSYQVADLVLGPGQDGKKIAPEGLKASNMSEKQQAMLLELIAEWSGILTEPYAAARMTQMKADLKETYFAWSGPTNAEAGTNITAYYRLQGPHLVIEYAPQSDEPGNHVHTMYRDPTNDYGTALVKR
;
A
#
# COMPACT_ATOMS: atom_id res chain seq x y z
N MET A 1 6.52 -20.34 -2.35
CA MET A 1 5.53 -21.38 -2.00
C MET A 1 5.23 -22.29 -3.21
N THR A 2 5.10 -23.60 -3.02
CA THR A 2 4.57 -24.53 -4.05
C THR A 2 3.09 -24.24 -4.37
N VAL A 3 2.57 -24.71 -5.52
CA VAL A 3 1.16 -24.49 -5.90
C VAL A 3 0.16 -24.95 -4.81
N PRO A 4 0.27 -26.16 -4.21
CA PRO A 4 -0.62 -26.55 -3.12
C PRO A 4 -0.52 -25.65 -1.89
N GLN A 5 0.69 -25.18 -1.55
CA GLN A 5 0.88 -24.23 -0.44
C GLN A 5 0.24 -22.88 -0.75
N GLN A 6 0.35 -22.38 -1.98
CA GLN A 6 -0.31 -21.14 -2.39
C GLN A 6 -1.84 -21.27 -2.31
N GLN A 7 -2.40 -22.40 -2.76
CA GLN A 7 -3.84 -22.67 -2.66
C GLN A 7 -4.30 -22.73 -1.20
N ALA A 8 -3.54 -23.42 -0.34
CA ALA A 8 -3.84 -23.48 1.10
C ALA A 8 -3.75 -22.09 1.77
N ALA A 9 -2.72 -21.30 1.45
CA ALA A 9 -2.58 -19.94 1.94
C ALA A 9 -3.75 -19.07 1.50
N MET A 10 -4.15 -19.10 0.23
CA MET A 10 -5.29 -18.31 -0.25
C MET A 10 -6.63 -18.78 0.32
N LYS A 11 -6.79 -20.09 0.57
CA LYS A 11 -7.96 -20.60 1.28
C LYS A 11 -8.04 -20.03 2.70
N LEU A 12 -6.91 -19.95 3.41
CA LEU A 12 -6.85 -19.30 4.72
C LEU A 12 -7.14 -17.80 4.61
N MET A 13 -6.53 -17.09 3.65
CA MET A 13 -6.80 -15.67 3.45
C MET A 13 -8.28 -15.39 3.18
N GLY A 14 -8.97 -16.26 2.45
CA GLY A 14 -10.43 -16.17 2.23
C GLY A 14 -11.28 -16.29 3.50
N THR A 15 -10.71 -16.69 4.65
CA THR A 15 -11.41 -16.69 5.94
C THR A 15 -11.31 -15.35 6.67
N VAL A 16 -10.32 -14.51 6.33
CA VAL A 16 -10.06 -13.22 7.01
C VAL A 16 -10.33 -12.02 6.12
N LEU A 17 -10.13 -12.14 4.81
CA LEU A 17 -10.35 -11.08 3.83
C LEU A 17 -11.80 -11.06 3.34
N SER A 18 -12.34 -9.86 3.15
CA SER A 18 -13.60 -9.67 2.43
C SER A 18 -13.46 -10.08 0.96
N PRO A 19 -14.56 -10.23 0.20
CA PRO A 19 -14.47 -10.43 -1.25
C PRO A 19 -13.63 -9.35 -1.95
N MET A 20 -13.75 -8.09 -1.52
CA MET A 20 -12.93 -6.98 -2.00
C MET A 20 -11.46 -7.16 -1.64
N GLY A 21 -11.15 -7.51 -0.38
CA GLY A 21 -9.78 -7.73 0.07
C GLY A 21 -9.11 -8.89 -0.67
N LEU A 22 -9.85 -9.97 -0.90
CA LEU A 22 -9.37 -11.13 -1.64
C LEU A 22 -9.12 -10.82 -3.12
N GLU A 23 -10.02 -10.07 -3.76
CA GLU A 23 -9.83 -9.55 -5.12
C GLU A 23 -8.56 -8.70 -5.19
N LYS A 24 -8.42 -7.70 -4.31
CA LYS A 24 -7.24 -6.82 -4.25
C LYS A 24 -5.93 -7.60 -4.10
N VAL A 25 -5.88 -8.56 -3.18
CA VAL A 25 -4.70 -9.42 -2.99
C VAL A 25 -4.38 -10.25 -4.23
N ASN A 26 -5.39 -10.80 -4.89
CA ASN A 26 -5.18 -11.58 -6.12
C ASN A 26 -4.68 -10.72 -7.28
N GLU A 27 -5.24 -9.52 -7.47
CA GLU A 27 -4.81 -8.61 -8.53
C GLU A 27 -3.35 -8.16 -8.35
N ILE A 28 -2.93 -7.86 -7.12
CA ILE A 28 -1.54 -7.51 -6.80
C ILE A 28 -0.60 -8.68 -7.09
N ARG A 29 -0.97 -9.90 -6.68
CA ARG A 29 -0.21 -11.12 -7.01
C ARG A 29 -0.12 -11.38 -8.51
N GLN A 30 -1.19 -11.11 -9.25
CA GLN A 30 -1.22 -11.26 -10.70
C GLN A 30 -0.37 -10.21 -11.40
N ALA A 31 -0.29 -8.98 -10.87
CA ALA A 31 0.65 -7.97 -11.36
C ALA A 31 2.09 -8.45 -11.20
N ASP A 32 2.44 -9.00 -10.04
CA ASP A 32 3.75 -9.61 -9.80
C ASP A 32 4.08 -10.74 -10.79
N ASP A 33 3.12 -11.63 -11.07
CA ASP A 33 3.29 -12.70 -12.06
C ASP A 33 3.44 -12.16 -13.49
N ASP A 34 2.65 -11.15 -13.85
CA ASP A 34 2.72 -10.49 -15.16
C ASP A 34 4.05 -9.76 -15.34
N PHE A 35 4.55 -9.07 -14.32
CA PHE A 35 5.85 -8.41 -14.37
C PHE A 35 7.00 -9.41 -14.45
N LYS A 36 6.94 -10.52 -13.70
CA LYS A 36 7.90 -11.62 -13.84
C LYS A 36 7.96 -12.15 -15.28
N ALA A 37 6.80 -12.31 -15.93
CA ALA A 37 6.71 -12.84 -17.30
C ALA A 37 7.07 -11.81 -18.39
N ASN A 38 6.72 -10.53 -18.18
CA ASN A 38 6.70 -9.51 -19.23
C ASN A 38 7.51 -8.24 -18.92
N GLY A 39 7.99 -8.05 -17.70
CA GLY A 39 8.62 -6.82 -17.20
C GLY A 39 9.91 -6.43 -17.92
N SER A 40 10.71 -7.41 -18.38
CA SER A 40 11.90 -7.15 -19.21
C SER A 40 11.59 -6.51 -20.56
N LYS A 41 10.35 -6.62 -21.04
CA LYS A 41 9.85 -5.97 -22.27
C LYS A 41 9.28 -4.57 -22.02
N ARG A 42 9.16 -4.15 -20.75
CA ARG A 42 8.47 -2.91 -20.34
C ARG A 42 9.41 -1.77 -19.96
N GLY A 43 10.73 -2.01 -19.91
CA GLY A 43 11.72 -0.98 -19.58
C GLY A 43 11.98 0.04 -20.71
N PRO A 44 12.71 1.14 -20.45
CA PRO A 44 12.94 2.27 -21.38
C PRO A 44 13.84 1.93 -22.60
N GLY A 45 14.07 0.64 -22.87
CA GLY A 45 15.04 0.11 -23.83
C GLY A 45 14.49 -0.19 -25.22
N GLY A 46 13.28 0.27 -25.55
CA GLY A 46 12.73 0.20 -26.90
C GLY A 46 13.41 1.20 -27.85
N GLY A 47 14.65 0.93 -28.25
CA GLY A 47 15.27 1.47 -29.46
C GLY A 47 15.64 2.97 -29.46
N GLY A 48 16.71 3.36 -28.78
CA GLY A 48 17.37 4.67 -28.98
C GLY A 48 18.66 4.79 -28.17
N PRO A 49 19.73 5.45 -28.68
CA PRO A 49 21.02 5.52 -28.00
C PRO A 49 20.91 6.32 -26.69
N ARG A 50 21.48 5.77 -25.61
CA ARG A 50 21.52 6.40 -24.28
C ARG A 50 22.47 7.62 -24.28
N PRO A 51 22.06 8.79 -23.76
CA PRO A 51 22.99 9.87 -23.45
C PRO A 51 23.89 9.46 -22.28
N GLN A 52 25.20 9.64 -22.44
CA GLN A 52 26.19 9.45 -21.38
C GLN A 52 26.19 10.67 -20.46
N GLY A 53 25.66 10.52 -19.25
CA GLY A 53 25.75 11.50 -18.17
C GLY A 53 25.59 10.82 -16.82
N PRO A 54 26.29 11.26 -15.76
CA PRO A 54 26.23 10.62 -14.46
C PRO A 54 24.85 10.86 -13.80
N PRO A 55 24.32 9.89 -13.04
CA PRO A 55 23.03 10.02 -12.37
C PRO A 55 23.10 11.01 -11.20
N PRO A 56 22.02 11.78 -10.90
CA PRO A 56 21.92 12.57 -9.67
C PRO A 56 21.82 11.66 -8.44
N GLY A 57 22.57 12.00 -7.39
CA GLY A 57 22.57 11.26 -6.13
C GLY A 57 21.28 11.46 -5.34
N GLY A 58 20.44 10.43 -5.29
CA GLY A 58 19.34 10.31 -4.33
C GLY A 58 19.57 9.08 -3.45
N GLN A 59 19.49 9.27 -2.13
CA GLN A 59 19.58 8.17 -1.15
C GLN A 59 18.25 7.41 -1.10
N GLY A 60 17.99 6.58 -2.11
CA GLY A 60 17.01 5.50 -2.03
C GLY A 60 17.71 4.27 -1.47
N GLY A 61 17.46 3.93 -0.20
CA GLY A 61 17.95 2.68 0.37
C GLY A 61 17.30 1.48 -0.32
N PRO A 62 18.01 0.34 -0.47
CA PRO A 62 17.43 -0.87 -1.04
C PRO A 62 16.28 -1.39 -0.14
N PRO A 63 15.29 -2.10 -0.70
CA PRO A 63 14.23 -2.73 0.09
C PRO A 63 14.83 -3.69 1.14
N PRO A 64 14.14 -3.89 2.28
CA PRO A 64 14.66 -4.74 3.35
C PRO A 64 14.85 -6.17 2.84
N GLN A 65 16.09 -6.66 2.96
CA GLN A 65 16.39 -8.07 2.79
C GLN A 65 15.74 -8.84 3.93
N PHE A 66 14.74 -9.67 3.63
CA PHE A 66 14.22 -10.64 4.60
C PHE A 66 15.26 -11.74 4.85
N ALA A 67 16.28 -11.43 5.63
CA ALA A 67 17.29 -12.38 6.07
C ALA A 67 16.96 -12.87 7.49
N GLY A 68 16.30 -14.02 7.56
CA GLY A 68 16.32 -14.83 8.77
C GLY A 68 17.72 -15.40 8.98
N ARG A 69 18.55 -14.75 9.79
CA ARG A 69 19.73 -15.36 10.43
C ARG A 69 19.88 -14.85 11.85
N GLY A 70 19.93 -15.79 12.80
CA GLY A 70 20.17 -15.53 14.22
C GLY A 70 21.53 -14.88 14.50
N PRO A 71 21.78 -14.44 15.74
CA PRO A 71 22.90 -13.57 16.05
C PRO A 71 24.22 -14.36 16.10
N GLY A 72 25.18 -13.94 15.28
CA GLY A 72 26.58 -14.36 15.40
C GLY A 72 27.31 -14.42 14.06
N GLY A 73 28.14 -13.41 13.77
CA GLY A 73 29.09 -13.47 12.65
C GLY A 73 29.57 -12.09 12.20
N ALA A 74 30.81 -11.75 12.55
CA ALA A 74 31.50 -10.50 12.27
C ALA A 74 31.68 -10.19 10.77
N GLY A 75 31.89 -8.89 10.47
CA GLY A 75 32.01 -8.34 9.13
C GLY A 75 33.28 -8.72 8.36
N GLY A 76 33.19 -8.54 7.03
CA GLY A 76 34.29 -8.62 6.05
C GLY A 76 33.88 -7.93 4.74
N PRO A 77 34.83 -7.47 3.91
CA PRO A 77 34.68 -6.22 3.16
C PRO A 77 34.09 -6.36 1.74
N GLY A 78 33.45 -5.25 1.32
CA GLY A 78 33.16 -4.79 -0.05
C GLY A 78 33.31 -5.76 -1.21
N GLY A 79 32.18 -6.18 -1.76
CA GLY A 79 32.05 -6.72 -3.11
C GLY A 79 30.95 -5.98 -3.86
N ALA A 80 31.29 -5.31 -4.96
CA ALA A 80 30.34 -4.77 -5.92
C ALA A 80 29.60 -5.94 -6.59
N GLY A 81 28.45 -6.33 -6.03
CA GLY A 81 27.57 -7.34 -6.61
C GLY A 81 26.43 -6.65 -7.35
N GLY A 82 26.43 -6.74 -8.68
CA GLY A 82 25.26 -6.40 -9.48
C GLY A 82 24.06 -7.19 -8.96
N GLY A 83 22.98 -6.48 -8.62
CA GLY A 83 21.73 -7.10 -8.21
C GLY A 83 21.20 -8.04 -9.28
N PRO A 84 20.43 -9.08 -8.90
CA PRO A 84 19.85 -9.99 -9.87
C PRO A 84 18.98 -9.22 -10.87
N PRO A 85 18.90 -9.68 -12.14
CA PRO A 85 18.01 -9.06 -13.11
C PRO A 85 16.60 -8.99 -12.54
N GLY A 86 15.91 -7.85 -12.77
CA GLY A 86 14.70 -7.44 -12.05
C GLY A 86 13.46 -8.35 -12.14
N GLY A 87 13.56 -9.59 -12.62
CA GLY A 87 12.50 -10.60 -12.52
C GLY A 87 12.60 -11.50 -11.28
N ASP A 88 13.77 -11.60 -10.64
CA ASP A 88 14.02 -12.57 -9.55
C ASP A 88 13.37 -12.20 -8.21
N MET A 89 12.78 -11.01 -8.12
CA MET A 89 12.07 -10.51 -6.92
C MET A 89 10.55 -10.44 -7.08
N PHE A 90 10.01 -10.76 -8.27
CA PHE A 90 8.59 -10.68 -8.59
C PHE A 90 7.99 -12.09 -8.79
N GLY A 91 6.69 -12.18 -8.57
CA GLY A 91 5.90 -13.40 -8.76
C GLY A 91 5.19 -13.84 -7.49
N SER A 92 4.01 -14.43 -7.68
CA SER A 92 3.16 -14.94 -6.61
C SER A 92 3.75 -16.17 -5.90
N ASP A 93 4.76 -16.80 -6.49
CA ASP A 93 5.58 -17.84 -5.88
C ASP A 93 6.53 -17.31 -4.79
N LEU A 94 6.80 -16.00 -4.79
CA LEU A 94 7.60 -15.29 -3.80
C LEU A 94 6.75 -14.63 -2.70
N TYR A 95 5.51 -15.08 -2.53
CA TYR A 95 4.69 -14.71 -1.39
C TYR A 95 4.93 -15.68 -0.23
N TYR A 96 4.79 -15.15 0.97
CA TYR A 96 5.01 -15.85 2.23
C TYR A 96 3.82 -15.67 3.15
N ILE A 97 3.64 -16.67 4.00
CA ILE A 97 2.70 -16.65 5.11
C ILE A 97 3.50 -16.90 6.38
N SER A 98 3.24 -16.08 7.40
CA SER A 98 3.89 -16.21 8.71
C SER A 98 2.85 -16.11 9.81
N PHE A 99 3.07 -16.88 10.87
CA PHE A 99 2.28 -16.84 12.10
C PHE A 99 3.21 -16.38 13.22
N LEU A 100 2.87 -15.26 13.86
CA LEU A 100 3.62 -14.73 15.00
C LEU A 100 2.79 -14.98 16.27
N GLY A 101 3.36 -15.74 17.18
CA GLY A 101 2.63 -16.33 18.31
C GLY A 101 1.91 -17.62 17.92
N THR A 102 1.14 -18.16 18.87
CA THR A 102 0.33 -19.36 18.64
C THR A 102 -1.08 -18.95 18.23
N PRO A 103 -1.59 -19.39 17.07
CA PRO A 103 -2.97 -19.13 16.68
C PRO A 103 -3.95 -19.50 17.78
N SER A 104 -4.81 -18.56 18.14
CA SER A 104 -5.74 -18.70 19.25
C SER A 104 -7.05 -17.98 18.96
N ALA A 105 -8.15 -18.54 19.46
CA ALA A 105 -9.46 -17.90 19.41
C ALA A 105 -9.63 -16.79 20.48
N THR A 106 -8.68 -16.66 21.42
CA THR A 106 -8.80 -15.73 22.57
C THR A 106 -7.54 -14.92 22.83
N GLN A 107 -6.36 -15.51 22.68
CA GLN A 107 -5.08 -14.83 22.90
C GLN A 107 -4.64 -14.09 21.64
N PRO A 108 -3.91 -12.96 21.78
CA PRO A 108 -3.36 -12.26 20.63
C PRO A 108 -2.35 -13.11 19.84
N TRP A 109 -2.46 -13.06 18.51
CA TRP A 109 -1.48 -13.58 17.56
C TRP A 109 -1.58 -12.79 16.26
N MET A 110 -0.62 -12.96 15.34
CA MET A 110 -0.65 -12.27 14.06
C MET A 110 -0.47 -13.24 12.89
N LEU A 111 -1.31 -13.05 11.87
CA LEU A 111 -1.15 -13.60 10.54
C LEU A 111 -0.51 -12.53 9.65
N GLN A 112 0.66 -12.83 9.09
CA GLN A 112 1.26 -12.04 8.03
C GLN A 112 1.11 -12.75 6.70
N PHE A 113 0.76 -11.98 5.66
CA PHE A 113 0.75 -12.46 4.29
C PHE A 113 1.29 -11.36 3.37
N GLY A 114 2.28 -11.69 2.55
CA GLY A 114 2.93 -10.68 1.72
C GLY A 114 3.96 -11.22 0.75
N GLY A 115 4.44 -10.32 -0.10
CA GLY A 115 5.41 -10.53 -1.19
C GLY A 115 5.99 -9.18 -1.61
N HIS A 116 6.43 -9.06 -2.86
CA HIS A 116 7.12 -7.86 -3.36
C HIS A 116 6.31 -6.57 -3.16
N HIS A 117 5.03 -6.56 -3.56
CA HIS A 117 4.15 -5.39 -3.46
C HIS A 117 3.02 -5.53 -2.43
N LEU A 118 3.12 -6.48 -1.49
CA LEU A 118 2.07 -6.70 -0.50
C LEU A 118 2.68 -7.00 0.86
N ALA A 119 2.17 -6.34 1.89
CA ALA A 119 2.39 -6.75 3.28
C ALA A 119 1.12 -6.53 4.08
N LEU A 120 0.41 -7.61 4.40
CA LEU A 120 -0.72 -7.60 5.32
C LEU A 120 -0.23 -8.04 6.70
N ASN A 121 -0.49 -7.23 7.73
CA ASN A 121 -0.20 -7.56 9.13
C ASN A 121 -1.52 -7.64 9.91
N ILE A 122 -2.07 -8.85 10.05
CA ILE A 122 -3.39 -9.07 10.63
C ILE A 122 -3.23 -9.59 12.06
N THR A 123 -3.32 -8.69 13.04
CA THR A 123 -3.34 -9.07 14.46
C THR A 123 -4.75 -9.46 14.85
N ILE A 124 -4.91 -10.62 15.46
CA ILE A 124 -6.17 -11.19 15.92
C ILE A 124 -6.07 -11.37 17.43
N ALA A 125 -7.02 -10.81 18.18
CA ALA A 125 -7.12 -10.93 19.63
C ALA A 125 -8.59 -11.11 20.03
N GLY A 126 -9.02 -12.36 20.21
CA GLY A 126 -10.44 -12.66 20.44
C GLY A 126 -11.31 -12.20 19.27
N SER A 127 -12.27 -11.34 19.54
CA SER A 127 -13.15 -10.73 18.53
C SER A 127 -12.59 -9.44 17.91
N GLN A 128 -11.37 -9.03 18.27
CA GLN A 128 -10.73 -7.82 17.75
C GLN A 128 -9.72 -8.17 16.67
N GLY A 129 -9.65 -7.34 15.63
CA GLY A 129 -8.75 -7.51 14.50
C GLY A 129 -8.13 -6.17 14.09
N VAL A 130 -6.83 -6.16 13.82
CA VAL A 130 -6.08 -4.98 13.37
C VAL A 130 -5.32 -5.36 12.11
N LEU A 131 -5.53 -4.60 11.03
CA LEU A 131 -4.87 -4.80 9.73
C LEU A 131 -3.61 -3.93 9.56
N THR A 132 -3.39 -2.97 10.46
CA THR A 132 -2.33 -1.98 10.32
C THR A 132 -1.03 -2.44 10.98
N PRO A 133 0.14 -2.17 10.37
CA PRO A 133 0.31 -1.52 9.09
C PRO A 133 0.00 -2.48 7.91
N THR A 134 -0.47 -1.93 6.79
CA THR A 134 -0.64 -2.66 5.53
C THR A 134 -0.01 -1.89 4.39
N LEU A 135 0.77 -2.59 3.57
CA LEU A 135 1.25 -2.09 2.27
C LEU A 135 0.53 -2.84 1.16
N THR A 136 -0.02 -2.09 0.21
CA THR A 136 -0.47 -2.61 -1.08
C THR A 136 0.19 -1.80 -2.17
N GLY A 137 0.65 -2.45 -3.23
CA GLY A 137 1.20 -1.79 -4.40
C GLY A 137 1.07 -2.68 -5.63
N ALA A 138 1.52 -2.17 -6.77
CA ALA A 138 1.58 -2.97 -7.98
C ALA A 138 2.55 -2.37 -9.00
N GLN A 139 3.24 -3.27 -9.69
CA GLN A 139 3.96 -3.02 -10.93
C GLN A 139 3.79 -4.27 -11.80
N PRO A 140 3.11 -4.20 -12.96
CA PRO A 140 2.29 -3.08 -13.43
C PRO A 140 1.06 -2.79 -12.55
N ALA A 141 0.69 -1.53 -12.40
CA ALA A 141 -0.58 -1.11 -11.81
C ALA A 141 -1.73 -1.07 -12.84
N LEU A 142 -1.47 -1.35 -14.11
CA LEU A 142 -2.46 -1.49 -15.19
C LEU A 142 -1.96 -2.49 -16.25
N PHE A 143 -2.68 -3.59 -16.45
CA PHE A 143 -2.29 -4.62 -17.42
C PHE A 143 -3.48 -5.41 -17.97
N LYS A 144 -3.21 -6.29 -18.94
CA LYS A 144 -4.19 -7.20 -19.53
C LYS A 144 -3.91 -8.63 -19.10
N LEU A 145 -4.92 -9.30 -18.55
CA LEU A 145 -4.89 -10.72 -18.23
C LEU A 145 -6.11 -11.39 -18.85
N ASN A 146 -5.89 -12.38 -19.73
CA ASN A 146 -6.96 -13.11 -20.43
C ASN A 146 -7.98 -12.16 -21.12
N GLY A 147 -7.49 -11.09 -21.75
CA GLY A 147 -8.31 -10.08 -22.43
C GLY A 147 -8.97 -9.04 -21.51
N LYS A 148 -8.96 -9.22 -20.19
CA LYS A 148 -9.52 -8.28 -19.21
C LYS A 148 -8.47 -7.27 -18.76
N THR A 149 -8.89 -6.03 -18.53
CA THR A 149 -8.06 -5.04 -17.85
C THR A 149 -8.05 -5.34 -16.37
N ILE A 150 -6.86 -5.46 -15.78
CA ILE A 150 -6.66 -5.54 -14.33
C ILE A 150 -5.95 -4.24 -13.92
N ARG A 151 -6.48 -3.58 -12.89
CA ARG A 151 -5.94 -2.31 -12.38
C ARG A 151 -5.86 -2.37 -10.85
N PRO A 152 -4.86 -3.11 -10.30
CA PRO A 152 -4.68 -3.18 -8.87
C PRO A 152 -4.54 -1.77 -8.32
N VAL A 153 -5.10 -1.50 -7.14
CA VAL A 153 -5.17 -0.17 -6.50
C VAL A 153 -5.81 0.95 -7.35
N GLY A 154 -6.52 0.60 -8.42
CA GLY A 154 -7.18 1.57 -9.32
C GLY A 154 -8.39 2.25 -8.69
N ARG A 155 -9.10 1.58 -7.78
CA ARG A 155 -10.26 2.16 -7.07
C ARG A 155 -9.84 3.28 -6.13
N GLU A 156 -8.69 3.11 -5.47
CA GLU A 156 -8.03 4.09 -4.63
C GLU A 156 -7.67 5.34 -5.44
N SER A 157 -7.11 5.15 -6.64
CA SER A 157 -6.84 6.24 -7.60
C SER A 157 -8.11 7.01 -7.97
N ASP A 158 -9.14 6.29 -8.43
CA ASP A 158 -10.37 6.88 -8.95
C ASP A 158 -11.10 7.68 -7.88
N LYS A 159 -11.22 7.11 -6.66
CA LYS A 159 -11.91 7.75 -5.54
C LYS A 159 -11.18 8.97 -5.03
N ALA A 160 -9.85 8.93 -4.95
CA ALA A 160 -9.06 10.09 -4.53
C ALA A 160 -9.16 11.24 -5.54
N LEU A 161 -9.09 10.93 -6.84
CA LEU A 161 -9.30 11.93 -7.88
C LEU A 161 -10.71 12.50 -7.86
N ALA A 162 -11.73 11.66 -7.68
CA ALA A 162 -13.12 12.10 -7.58
C ALA A 162 -13.33 13.04 -6.39
N LEU A 163 -12.76 12.71 -5.22
CA LEU A 163 -12.80 13.59 -4.04
C LEU A 163 -12.13 14.93 -4.34
N LEU A 164 -10.93 14.92 -4.93
CA LEU A 164 -10.22 16.14 -5.32
C LEU A 164 -11.05 16.97 -6.30
N GLN A 165 -11.68 16.36 -7.30
CA GLN A 165 -12.52 17.04 -8.29
C GLN A 165 -13.80 17.63 -7.69
N ALA A 166 -14.33 17.03 -6.62
CA ALA A 166 -15.49 17.55 -5.90
C ALA A 166 -15.19 18.78 -5.02
N LEU A 167 -13.91 19.11 -4.78
CA LEU A 167 -13.52 20.29 -3.99
C LEU A 167 -13.73 21.59 -4.78
N ASP A 168 -14.23 22.61 -4.09
CA ASP A 168 -14.22 23.98 -4.60
C ASP A 168 -12.80 24.56 -4.68
N GLU A 169 -12.65 25.76 -5.26
CA GLU A 169 -11.33 26.37 -5.45
C GLU A 169 -10.60 26.65 -4.13
N SER A 170 -11.31 27.08 -3.08
CA SER A 170 -10.72 27.41 -1.78
C SER A 170 -10.26 26.15 -1.04
N GLN A 171 -11.08 25.10 -1.10
CA GLN A 171 -10.77 23.78 -0.58
C GLN A 171 -9.61 23.14 -1.33
N ARG A 172 -9.56 23.24 -2.66
CA ARG A 172 -8.48 22.70 -3.48
C ARG A 172 -7.15 23.40 -3.20
N LYS A 173 -7.16 24.72 -2.98
CA LYS A 173 -5.97 25.49 -2.55
C LYS A 173 -5.41 25.02 -1.20
N GLN A 174 -6.26 24.51 -0.31
CA GLN A 174 -5.82 23.92 0.96
C GLN A 174 -5.32 22.49 0.77
N ALA A 175 -6.00 21.67 -0.05
CA ALA A 175 -5.67 20.26 -0.24
C ALA A 175 -4.37 20.05 -1.04
N VAL A 176 -4.11 20.87 -2.07
CA VAL A 176 -2.94 20.70 -2.94
C VAL A 176 -1.72 21.36 -2.32
N LEU A 177 -0.69 20.56 -2.05
CA LEU A 177 0.58 21.00 -1.48
C LEU A 177 1.37 21.81 -2.51
N SER A 178 2.10 22.82 -2.05
CA SER A 178 2.97 23.67 -2.88
C SER A 178 4.30 23.01 -3.27
N TYR A 179 4.55 21.80 -2.79
CA TYR A 179 5.76 21.04 -3.01
C TYR A 179 5.44 19.62 -3.45
N GLN A 180 6.41 18.99 -4.12
CA GLN A 180 6.29 17.64 -4.61
C GLN A 180 6.61 16.63 -3.50
N VAL A 181 5.76 15.62 -3.35
CA VAL A 181 6.04 14.40 -2.58
C VAL A 181 6.27 13.27 -3.57
N ALA A 182 7.48 12.70 -3.55
CA ALA A 182 7.92 11.75 -4.56
C ALA A 182 7.66 10.28 -4.21
N ASP A 183 7.48 9.96 -2.93
CA ASP A 183 7.32 8.58 -2.43
C ASP A 183 6.57 8.58 -1.08
N LEU A 184 6.25 7.40 -0.56
CA LEU A 184 5.66 7.20 0.76
C LEU A 184 6.52 7.86 1.86
N VAL A 185 5.90 8.72 2.68
CA VAL A 185 6.60 9.42 3.78
C VAL A 185 6.67 8.56 5.04
N LEU A 186 5.65 7.70 5.23
CA LEU A 186 5.46 6.80 6.37
C LEU A 186 5.38 5.33 5.94
N GLY A 187 5.99 5.00 4.80
CA GLY A 187 6.12 3.64 4.26
C GLY A 187 7.04 2.71 5.07
N PRO A 188 7.47 1.58 4.48
CA PRO A 188 8.34 0.60 5.14
C PRO A 188 9.60 1.21 5.74
N GLY A 189 9.98 0.76 6.95
CA GLY A 189 11.14 1.25 7.68
C GLY A 189 10.95 2.60 8.38
N GLN A 190 9.77 3.22 8.28
CA GLN A 190 9.43 4.47 8.96
C GLN A 190 8.57 4.21 10.22
N ASP A 191 8.87 3.14 10.96
CA ASP A 191 8.12 2.78 12.17
C ASP A 191 8.24 3.87 13.25
N GLY A 192 7.10 4.24 13.86
CA GLY A 192 7.04 5.25 14.91
C GLY A 192 7.30 6.69 14.47
N LYS A 193 7.64 6.94 13.19
CA LYS A 193 7.79 8.30 12.65
C LYS A 193 6.46 9.05 12.71
N LYS A 194 6.52 10.30 13.15
CA LYS A 194 5.37 11.21 13.22
C LYS A 194 5.60 12.40 12.30
N ILE A 195 4.56 12.79 11.59
CA ILE A 195 4.52 13.99 10.73
C ILE A 195 3.28 14.80 11.09
N ALA A 196 3.32 16.10 10.83
CA ALA A 196 2.14 16.94 10.99
C ALA A 196 1.09 16.60 9.90
N PRO A 197 -0.21 16.66 10.23
CA PRO A 197 -1.25 16.63 9.21
C PRO A 197 -1.16 17.88 8.34
N GLU A 198 -1.41 17.72 7.05
CA GLU A 198 -1.39 18.78 6.05
C GLU A 198 -2.61 18.63 5.14
N GLY A 199 -2.94 19.69 4.39
CA GLY A 199 -4.03 19.65 3.43
C GLY A 199 -5.36 20.16 4.00
N LEU A 200 -6.45 19.76 3.34
CA LEU A 200 -7.80 20.16 3.69
C LEU A 200 -8.34 19.29 4.85
N LYS A 201 -8.67 19.93 5.98
CA LYS A 201 -9.35 19.26 7.10
C LYS A 201 -10.80 18.94 6.74
N ALA A 202 -11.26 17.73 7.05
CA ALA A 202 -12.61 17.28 6.68
C ALA A 202 -13.75 18.05 7.37
N SER A 203 -13.50 18.73 8.50
CA SER A 203 -14.46 19.67 9.08
C SER A 203 -14.76 20.88 8.18
N ASN A 204 -13.89 21.17 7.22
CA ASN A 204 -14.08 22.20 6.19
C ASN A 204 -14.66 21.62 4.87
N MET A 205 -14.99 20.33 4.84
CA MET A 205 -15.65 19.67 3.72
C MET A 205 -17.17 19.68 3.89
N SER A 206 -17.91 19.73 2.79
CA SER A 206 -19.35 19.45 2.77
C SER A 206 -19.64 18.01 3.16
N GLU A 207 -20.89 17.70 3.56
CA GLU A 207 -21.30 16.34 3.89
C GLU A 207 -21.06 15.34 2.74
N LYS A 208 -21.28 15.77 1.49
CA LYS A 208 -21.00 14.96 0.30
C LYS A 208 -19.51 14.63 0.19
N GLN A 209 -18.63 15.59 0.38
CA GLN A 209 -17.18 15.39 0.32
C GLN A 209 -16.69 14.52 1.50
N GLN A 210 -17.27 14.68 2.68
CA GLN A 210 -17.01 13.80 3.84
C GLN A 210 -17.41 12.36 3.56
N ALA A 211 -18.55 12.12 2.90
CA ALA A 211 -18.96 10.79 2.46
C ALA A 211 -17.96 10.19 1.45
N MET A 212 -17.52 10.97 0.46
CA MET A 212 -16.50 10.53 -0.51
C MET A 212 -15.16 10.20 0.16
N LEU A 213 -14.74 10.97 1.18
CA LEU A 213 -13.56 10.68 1.97
C LEU A 213 -13.69 9.35 2.73
N LEU A 214 -14.85 9.09 3.35
CA LEU A 214 -15.11 7.79 3.99
C LEU A 214 -15.11 6.63 2.99
N GLU A 215 -15.68 6.82 1.80
CA GLU A 215 -15.65 5.82 0.73
C GLU A 215 -14.23 5.52 0.23
N LEU A 216 -13.35 6.53 0.22
CA LEU A 216 -11.93 6.34 -0.05
C LEU A 216 -11.26 5.54 1.07
N ILE A 217 -11.43 5.93 2.33
CA ILE A 217 -10.89 5.20 3.50
C ILE A 217 -11.35 3.73 3.51
N ALA A 218 -12.58 3.47 3.05
CA ALA A 218 -13.17 2.13 2.96
C ALA A 218 -12.40 1.16 2.03
N GLU A 219 -11.56 1.65 1.11
CA GLU A 219 -10.71 0.78 0.27
C GLU A 219 -9.65 0.00 1.07
N TRP A 220 -9.27 0.49 2.26
CA TRP A 220 -8.35 -0.20 3.16
C TRP A 220 -9.06 -0.83 4.34
N SER A 221 -9.98 -0.11 5.00
CA SER A 221 -10.70 -0.68 6.15
C SER A 221 -11.64 -1.82 5.76
N GLY A 222 -12.09 -1.87 4.50
CA GLY A 222 -12.92 -2.94 3.94
C GLY A 222 -12.15 -4.18 3.47
N ILE A 223 -10.82 -4.24 3.63
CA ILE A 223 -10.01 -5.41 3.24
C ILE A 223 -10.34 -6.62 4.11
N LEU A 224 -10.56 -6.43 5.41
CA LEU A 224 -10.99 -7.51 6.29
C LEU A 224 -12.50 -7.78 6.17
N THR A 225 -12.91 -8.99 6.52
CA THR A 225 -14.32 -9.38 6.63
C THR A 225 -15.07 -8.56 7.69
N GLU A 226 -16.39 -8.53 7.57
CA GLU A 226 -17.25 -8.14 8.70
C GLU A 226 -17.09 -9.16 9.83
N PRO A 227 -17.06 -8.75 11.12
CA PRO A 227 -17.39 -7.43 11.67
C PRO A 227 -16.20 -6.44 11.79
N TYR A 228 -14.99 -6.83 11.39
CA TYR A 228 -13.78 -6.00 11.57
C TYR A 228 -13.84 -4.71 10.76
N ALA A 229 -14.33 -4.79 9.52
CA ALA A 229 -14.52 -3.63 8.65
C ALA A 229 -15.51 -2.62 9.27
N ALA A 230 -16.68 -3.05 9.75
CA ALA A 230 -17.65 -2.17 10.40
C ALA A 230 -17.10 -1.49 11.67
N ALA A 231 -16.36 -2.23 12.50
CA ALA A 231 -15.73 -1.66 13.70
C ALA A 231 -14.73 -0.56 13.33
N ARG A 232 -13.87 -0.82 12.33
CA ARG A 232 -12.91 0.17 11.84
C ARG A 232 -13.62 1.38 11.23
N MET A 233 -14.64 1.18 10.40
CA MET A 233 -15.41 2.29 9.80
C MET A 233 -16.16 3.12 10.84
N THR A 234 -16.59 2.53 11.95
CA THR A 234 -17.20 3.28 13.06
C THR A 234 -16.20 4.25 13.68
N GLN A 235 -14.96 3.80 13.93
CA GLN A 235 -13.88 4.66 14.42
C GLN A 235 -13.55 5.77 13.41
N MET A 236 -13.39 5.43 12.13
CA MET A 236 -13.08 6.43 11.08
C MET A 236 -14.17 7.49 10.93
N LYS A 237 -15.45 7.13 11.13
CA LYS A 237 -16.56 8.10 11.15
C LYS A 237 -16.49 9.04 12.35
N ALA A 238 -16.16 8.53 13.53
CA ALA A 238 -16.03 9.34 14.74
C ALA A 238 -14.89 10.37 14.63
N ASP A 239 -13.78 9.97 14.01
CA ASP A 239 -12.58 10.79 13.83
C ASP A 239 -12.61 11.67 12.57
N LEU A 240 -13.63 11.52 11.72
CA LEU A 240 -13.60 12.03 10.35
C LEU A 240 -13.29 13.52 10.29
N LYS A 241 -13.91 14.33 11.15
CA LYS A 241 -13.75 15.80 11.17
C LYS A 241 -12.34 16.28 11.51
N GLU A 242 -11.52 15.39 12.10
CA GLU A 242 -10.11 15.59 12.43
C GLU A 242 -9.16 14.97 11.40
N THR A 243 -9.69 14.41 10.32
CA THR A 243 -8.90 13.83 9.23
C THR A 243 -8.63 14.87 8.14
N TYR A 244 -7.41 14.88 7.63
CA TYR A 244 -6.92 15.78 6.60
C TYR A 244 -6.72 15.03 5.29
N PHE A 245 -6.98 15.71 4.17
CA PHE A 245 -6.71 15.25 2.81
C PHE A 245 -5.68 16.17 2.15
N ALA A 246 -4.49 15.64 1.87
CA ALA A 246 -3.42 16.32 1.14
C ALA A 246 -3.17 15.67 -0.22
N TRP A 247 -2.82 16.47 -1.21
CA TRP A 247 -2.55 16.06 -2.59
C TRP A 247 -1.27 16.71 -3.10
N SER A 248 -0.43 15.97 -3.82
CA SER A 248 0.78 16.49 -4.44
C SER A 248 0.98 15.89 -5.84
N GLY A 249 0.92 16.73 -6.88
CA GLY A 249 1.05 16.31 -8.27
C GLY A 249 -0.12 16.74 -9.16
N PRO A 250 -0.22 16.19 -10.39
CA PRO A 250 -1.29 16.50 -11.34
C PRO A 250 -2.69 16.35 -10.74
N THR A 251 -3.65 17.18 -11.13
CA THR A 251 -5.02 17.17 -10.57
C THR A 251 -6.06 16.62 -11.53
N ASN A 252 -5.59 15.99 -12.62
CA ASN A 252 -6.38 15.32 -13.63
C ASN A 252 -5.73 13.96 -13.96
N ALA A 253 -6.54 13.05 -14.46
CA ALA A 253 -6.08 11.79 -15.05
C ALA A 253 -7.07 11.38 -16.14
N GLU A 254 -6.58 10.62 -17.12
CA GLU A 254 -7.44 10.01 -18.14
C GLU A 254 -8.30 8.92 -17.50
N ALA A 255 -9.60 8.89 -17.85
CA ALA A 255 -10.51 7.87 -17.35
C ALA A 255 -9.97 6.47 -17.67
N GLY A 256 -9.83 5.64 -16.63
CA GLY A 256 -9.34 4.28 -16.78
C GLY A 256 -7.82 4.11 -16.58
N THR A 257 -7.08 5.20 -16.35
CA THR A 257 -5.66 5.18 -15.96
C THR A 257 -5.49 5.45 -14.47
N ASN A 258 -4.32 5.12 -13.91
CA ASN A 258 -4.01 5.46 -12.52
C ASN A 258 -3.59 6.93 -12.41
N ILE A 259 -3.83 7.54 -11.25
CA ILE A 259 -3.31 8.88 -10.98
C ILE A 259 -1.79 8.82 -10.85
N THR A 260 -1.12 9.90 -11.29
CA THR A 260 0.34 10.09 -11.14
C THR A 260 0.67 11.13 -10.08
N ALA A 261 -0.18 11.21 -9.06
CA ALA A 261 -0.04 12.12 -7.93
C ALA A 261 0.01 11.35 -6.60
N TYR A 262 0.72 11.92 -5.65
CA TYR A 262 0.67 11.50 -4.26
C TYR A 262 -0.58 12.05 -3.58
N TYR A 263 -1.17 11.28 -2.66
CA TYR A 263 -2.08 11.83 -1.66
C TYR A 263 -1.87 11.20 -0.29
N ARG A 264 -2.28 11.93 0.74
CA ARG A 264 -2.29 11.48 2.13
C ARG A 264 -3.62 11.76 2.79
N LEU A 265 -4.17 10.74 3.47
CA LEU A 265 -5.21 10.90 4.48
C LEU A 265 -4.56 10.77 5.85
N GLN A 266 -4.75 11.75 6.72
CA GLN A 266 -4.15 11.72 8.05
C GLN A 266 -5.13 12.21 9.11
N GLY A 267 -5.46 11.34 10.06
CA GLY A 267 -6.32 11.63 11.20
C GLY A 267 -5.75 11.03 12.50
N PRO A 268 -6.50 11.12 13.62
CA PRO A 268 -6.05 10.66 14.93
C PRO A 268 -5.58 9.19 14.96
N HIS A 269 -6.33 8.30 14.33
CA HIS A 269 -6.07 6.85 14.30
C HIS A 269 -5.82 6.33 12.88
N LEU A 270 -5.44 7.21 11.95
CA LEU A 270 -5.38 6.88 10.53
C LEU A 270 -4.25 7.60 9.81
N VAL A 271 -3.42 6.84 9.10
CA VAL A 271 -2.62 7.37 7.99
C VAL A 271 -2.84 6.47 6.78
N ILE A 272 -3.22 7.08 5.65
CA ILE A 272 -3.21 6.44 4.34
C ILE A 272 -2.33 7.27 3.42
N GLU A 273 -1.43 6.62 2.69
CA GLU A 273 -0.64 7.25 1.63
C GLU A 273 -0.83 6.47 0.33
N TYR A 274 -0.81 7.18 -0.79
CA TYR A 274 -0.72 6.62 -2.14
C TYR A 274 0.41 7.38 -2.84
N ALA A 275 1.37 6.66 -3.41
CA ALA A 275 2.56 7.22 -4.02
C ALA A 275 2.93 6.45 -5.30
N PRO A 276 2.80 7.08 -6.48
CA PRO A 276 3.47 6.66 -7.69
C PRO A 276 4.98 6.60 -7.52
N GLN A 277 5.63 5.58 -8.06
CA GLN A 277 7.09 5.49 -8.11
C GLN A 277 7.64 6.24 -9.33
N SER A 278 8.80 6.87 -9.18
CA SER A 278 9.37 7.76 -10.20
C SER A 278 9.79 7.08 -11.50
N ASP A 279 10.04 5.77 -11.45
CA ASP A 279 10.44 4.97 -12.61
C ASP A 279 9.29 4.75 -13.59
N GLU A 280 8.06 4.54 -13.09
CA GLU A 280 6.87 4.35 -13.91
C GLU A 280 5.59 4.90 -13.24
N PRO A 281 5.42 6.23 -13.06
CA PRO A 281 4.38 6.80 -12.18
C PRO A 281 2.92 6.42 -12.48
N GLY A 282 2.59 6.03 -13.71
CA GLY A 282 1.25 5.55 -14.06
C GLY A 282 1.01 4.06 -13.79
N ASN A 283 2.07 3.31 -13.47
CA ASN A 283 2.09 1.86 -13.56
C ASN A 283 2.98 1.18 -12.50
N HIS A 284 3.67 1.92 -11.65
CA HIS A 284 4.35 1.43 -10.46
C HIS A 284 3.90 2.29 -9.29
N VAL A 285 3.15 1.70 -8.38
CA VAL A 285 2.44 2.42 -7.31
C VAL A 285 2.59 1.69 -6.00
N HIS A 286 2.80 2.44 -4.93
CA HIS A 286 2.73 1.95 -3.56
C HIS A 286 1.68 2.72 -2.76
N THR A 287 1.02 2.02 -1.84
CA THR A 287 0.15 2.61 -0.83
C THR A 287 0.52 2.10 0.56
N MET A 288 0.22 2.89 1.57
CA MET A 288 0.45 2.54 2.96
C MET A 288 -0.80 2.83 3.77
N TYR A 289 -1.19 1.91 4.65
CA TYR A 289 -2.31 2.04 5.58
C TYR A 289 -1.84 1.76 7.01
N ARG A 290 -1.99 2.74 7.90
CA ARG A 290 -1.50 2.67 9.28
C ARG A 290 -2.52 3.19 10.28
N ASP A 291 -2.40 2.69 11.49
CA ASP A 291 -2.93 3.32 12.69
C ASP A 291 -1.73 3.66 13.57
N PRO A 292 -1.26 4.92 13.60
CA PRO A 292 -0.04 5.26 14.32
C PRO A 292 -0.14 5.02 15.84
N THR A 293 -1.34 4.77 16.36
CA THR A 293 -1.58 4.46 17.78
C THR A 293 -1.65 2.96 18.07
N ASN A 294 -1.83 2.12 17.04
CA ASN A 294 -2.13 0.70 17.20
C ASN A 294 -1.55 -0.18 16.07
N ASP A 295 -0.50 0.27 15.38
CA ASP A 295 0.24 -0.55 14.42
C ASP A 295 0.67 -1.87 15.09
N TYR A 296 0.58 -2.96 14.33
CA TYR A 296 0.81 -4.33 14.76
C TYR A 296 -0.08 -4.79 15.92
N GLY A 297 -1.21 -4.10 16.16
CA GLY A 297 -2.12 -4.39 17.27
C GLY A 297 -1.48 -4.16 18.64
N THR A 298 -0.53 -3.21 18.75
CA THR A 298 0.20 -2.90 19.99
C THR A 298 -0.70 -2.56 21.19
N ALA A 299 -1.92 -2.06 20.97
CA ALA A 299 -2.90 -1.82 22.03
C ALA A 299 -3.63 -3.10 22.48
N LEU A 300 -3.59 -4.17 21.68
CA LEU A 300 -4.23 -5.47 21.95
C LEU A 300 -3.29 -6.50 22.56
N VAL A 301 -1.99 -6.35 22.32
CA VAL A 301 -0.96 -7.20 22.93
C VAL A 301 -0.59 -6.60 24.30
N LYS A 302 -0.96 -7.29 25.39
CA LYS A 302 -0.45 -6.94 26.73
C LYS A 302 1.07 -7.07 26.72
N ARG A 303 1.77 -6.01 27.12
CA ARG A 303 3.19 -6.09 27.47
C ARG A 303 3.37 -6.68 28.85
#